data_AF-A0A2M8BX70-F1
#
_entry.id   AF-A0A2M8BX70-F1
#
_cell.length_a   1.000
_cell.length_b   1.000
_cell.length_c   1.000
_cell.angle_alpha   90.00
_cell.angle_beta   90.00
_cell.angle_gamma   90.00
#
_symmetry.space_group_name_H-M   'P 1'
#
loop_
_entity.id
_entity.type
_entity.pdbx_description
1 polymer ?
#
loop_
_entity_poly.entity_id
_entity_poly.type
_entity_poly.pdbx_seq_one_letter_code
_entity_poly.pdbx_strand_id
1 'polypeptide(L)'
;MLEASKKAATKFGIDTELIEEKTDTRKNVEILGDDLTFLSIREFERTKHVHRLHPYLGKFIPQLVDVFLKKYFKKGNIILDPFSGSGTTLVEANVLGMNSIGIELSPFNVLIQEVKTRKYNIPEVEIEIKDALKRLRSFSYNLQNKKQLLFGEEVEKFETDSDYLKEWFSVRALQEILFCRSIIKDYKNQDVLKIILSRSVRSARLIPHYDLARPRKAVRETYWCIKHKRYCEPINEALKFINRYSWDTIKRLKEFDKIRTDAFIKIIQGDARFVKLPENLRIDGIFTSPPYVGLIDYHEQHRYAYELFDFPRQDELEI
;
A
#
# COMPACT_ATOMS: atom_id res chain seq x y z
N MET A 1 19.93 23.87 1.07
CA MET A 1 18.76 23.13 1.61
C MET A 1 17.96 23.99 2.59
N LEU A 2 16.71 23.64 2.88
CA LEU A 2 15.93 24.27 3.96
C LEU A 2 16.52 23.89 5.34
N GLU A 3 16.49 24.82 6.30
CA GLU A 3 17.06 24.61 7.64
C GLU A 3 16.46 23.39 8.38
N ALA A 4 15.16 23.16 8.21
CA ALA A 4 14.50 21.98 8.76
C ALA A 4 15.07 20.66 8.20
N SER A 5 15.39 20.64 6.89
CA SER A 5 15.98 19.48 6.22
C SER A 5 17.43 19.25 6.65
N LYS A 6 18.22 20.32 6.84
CA LYS A 6 19.58 20.23 7.40
C LYS A 6 19.58 19.64 8.80
N LYS A 7 18.70 20.14 9.68
CA LYS A 7 18.55 19.61 11.04
C LYS A 7 18.15 18.12 11.06
N ALA A 8 17.30 17.70 10.13
CA ALA A 8 16.94 16.31 9.97
C ALA A 8 18.13 15.47 9.47
N ALA A 9 18.87 15.96 8.47
CA ALA A 9 20.04 15.28 7.94
C ALA A 9 21.08 14.99 9.02
N THR A 10 21.43 15.97 9.86
CA THR A 10 22.35 15.79 11.00
C THR A 10 21.90 14.69 11.95
N LYS A 11 20.59 14.63 12.26
CA LYS A 11 20.02 13.59 13.14
C LYS A 11 20.21 12.17 12.58
N PHE A 12 20.22 12.01 11.26
CA PHE A 12 20.35 10.73 10.59
C PHE A 12 21.77 10.45 10.08
N GLY A 13 22.74 11.32 10.37
CA GLY A 13 24.12 11.19 9.86
C GLY A 13 24.20 11.29 8.34
N ILE A 14 23.29 12.04 7.72
CA ILE A 14 23.27 12.27 6.27
C ILE A 14 24.22 13.42 5.95
N ASP A 15 25.10 13.21 4.97
CA ASP A 15 26.04 14.20 4.47
C ASP A 15 25.32 15.32 3.71
N THR A 16 25.14 16.47 4.35
CA THR A 16 24.50 17.65 3.74
C THR A 16 25.41 18.36 2.75
N GLU A 17 26.73 18.29 2.93
CA GLU A 17 27.68 18.93 2.01
C GLU A 17 27.63 18.24 0.65
N LEU A 18 27.64 16.91 0.64
CA LEU A 18 27.47 16.12 -0.58
C LEU A 18 26.14 16.41 -1.30
N ILE A 19 25.06 16.60 -0.55
CA ILE A 19 23.76 16.96 -1.13
C ILE A 19 23.83 18.35 -1.78
N GLU A 20 24.37 19.34 -1.08
CA GLU A 20 24.49 20.71 -1.60
C GLU A 20 25.49 20.82 -2.77
N GLU A 21 26.50 19.95 -2.83
CA GLU A 21 27.41 19.84 -3.97
C GLU A 21 26.73 19.22 -5.19
N LYS A 22 25.98 18.12 -5.00
CA LYS A 22 25.36 17.38 -6.11
C LYS A 22 24.03 17.94 -6.58
N THR A 23 23.41 18.82 -5.80
CA THR A 23 22.09 19.36 -6.11
C THR A 23 22.02 20.86 -5.87
N ASP A 24 21.47 21.59 -6.84
CA ASP A 24 21.23 23.02 -6.70
C ASP A 24 19.95 23.27 -5.88
N THR A 25 20.07 23.07 -4.57
CA THR A 25 18.94 23.21 -3.64
C THR A 25 18.43 24.64 -3.56
N ARG A 26 19.25 25.65 -3.88
CA ARG A 26 18.82 27.05 -3.96
C ARG A 26 17.88 27.25 -5.14
N LYS A 27 18.27 26.77 -6.31
CA LYS A 27 17.43 26.81 -7.51
C LYS A 27 16.13 26.01 -7.34
N ASN A 28 16.18 24.86 -6.68
CA ASN A 28 14.96 24.09 -6.37
C ASN A 28 13.99 24.91 -5.51
N VAL A 29 14.48 25.54 -4.43
CA VAL A 29 13.64 26.38 -3.56
C VAL A 29 13.09 27.59 -4.32
N GLU A 30 13.91 28.24 -5.15
CA GLU A 30 13.49 29.40 -5.93
C GLU A 30 12.43 29.04 -6.98
N ILE A 31 12.62 27.94 -7.72
CA ILE A 31 11.73 27.57 -8.83
C ILE A 31 10.50 26.80 -8.33
N LEU A 32 10.68 25.85 -7.43
CA LEU A 32 9.68 24.88 -7.02
C LEU A 32 9.10 25.16 -5.63
N GLY A 33 9.72 26.06 -4.86
CA GLY A 33 9.28 26.40 -3.50
C GLY A 33 9.73 25.40 -2.43
N ASP A 34 10.55 24.40 -2.78
CA ASP A 34 11.02 23.35 -1.85
C ASP A 34 12.41 22.83 -2.26
N ASP A 35 13.15 22.22 -1.33
CA ASP A 35 14.48 21.63 -1.58
C ASP A 35 14.42 20.19 -2.14
N LEU A 36 13.21 19.62 -2.26
CA LEU A 36 12.89 18.29 -2.76
C LEU A 36 13.51 17.12 -1.99
N THR A 37 14.28 17.37 -0.94
CA THR A 37 14.87 16.31 -0.10
C THR A 37 13.83 15.72 0.85
N PHE A 38 12.90 16.58 1.30
CA PHE A 38 11.82 16.23 2.23
C PHE A 38 12.29 15.48 3.49
N LEU A 39 13.55 15.66 3.89
CA LEU A 39 14.17 14.97 5.03
C LEU A 39 13.48 15.29 6.36
N SER A 40 12.89 16.48 6.45
CA SER A 40 12.14 16.95 7.62
C SER A 40 10.75 16.32 7.76
N ILE A 41 10.20 15.72 6.69
CA ILE A 41 8.84 15.19 6.66
C ILE A 41 8.79 13.79 7.26
N ARG A 42 7.94 13.58 8.28
CA ARG A 42 7.84 12.28 8.96
C ARG A 42 7.18 11.24 8.06
N GLU A 43 7.44 9.95 8.31
CA GLU A 43 6.90 8.84 7.51
C GLU A 43 5.37 8.86 7.38
N PHE A 44 4.65 9.19 8.46
CA PHE A 44 3.18 9.24 8.42
C PHE A 44 2.63 10.38 7.57
N GLU A 45 3.40 11.46 7.39
CA GLU A 45 3.07 12.59 6.52
C GLU A 45 3.43 12.28 5.08
N ARG A 46 4.57 11.61 4.84
CA ARG A 46 4.97 11.05 3.53
C ARG A 46 4.03 9.95 3.03
N THR A 47 3.09 9.52 3.86
CA THR A 47 2.03 8.56 3.54
C THR A 47 0.66 9.10 3.97
N LYS A 48 0.39 10.38 3.72
CA LYS A 48 -0.88 11.04 4.05
C LYS A 48 -2.10 10.30 3.46
N HIS A 49 -3.23 10.35 4.18
CA HIS A 49 -4.52 9.75 3.81
C HIS A 49 -4.39 8.33 3.24
N VAL A 50 -4.99 8.09 2.06
CA VAL A 50 -5.05 6.78 1.39
C VAL A 50 -3.71 6.27 0.84
N HIS A 51 -2.64 7.07 0.81
CA HIS A 51 -1.31 6.58 0.39
C HIS A 51 -0.74 5.52 1.33
N ARG A 52 -1.28 5.40 2.55
CA ARG A 52 -0.89 4.38 3.52
C ARG A 52 -1.73 3.11 3.46
N LEU A 53 -2.80 3.05 2.66
CA LEU A 53 -3.67 1.86 2.60
C LEU A 53 -2.92 0.59 2.25
N HIS A 54 -1.89 0.69 1.41
CA HIS A 54 -0.98 -0.42 1.12
C HIS A 54 0.46 0.09 0.85
N PRO A 55 1.51 -0.58 1.39
CA PRO A 55 2.89 -0.30 1.03
C PRO A 55 3.20 -0.64 -0.43
N TYR A 56 4.05 0.15 -1.08
CA TYR A 56 4.54 -0.06 -2.44
C TYR A 56 5.98 0.42 -2.48
N LEU A 57 6.90 -0.39 -2.97
CA LEU A 57 8.34 -0.05 -3.02
C LEU A 57 8.60 0.76 -4.27
N GLY A 58 9.46 1.77 -4.19
CA GLY A 58 9.74 2.63 -5.35
C GLY A 58 8.60 3.57 -5.73
N LYS A 59 7.67 3.92 -4.83
CA LYS A 59 6.79 5.09 -5.04
C LYS A 59 7.49 6.37 -4.60
N PHE A 60 7.30 7.47 -5.34
CA PHE A 60 7.61 8.79 -4.79
C PHE A 60 6.66 9.16 -3.65
N ILE A 61 7.10 10.13 -2.83
CA ILE A 61 6.25 10.66 -1.78
C ILE A 61 5.20 11.62 -2.38
N PRO A 62 3.99 11.69 -1.79
CA PRO A 62 2.92 12.58 -2.28
C PRO A 62 3.34 14.05 -2.41
N GLN A 63 4.18 14.55 -1.49
CA GLN A 63 4.63 15.93 -1.47
C GLN A 63 5.47 16.31 -2.70
N LEU A 64 6.24 15.37 -3.23
CA LEU A 64 7.01 15.59 -4.46
C LEU A 64 6.05 15.83 -5.63
N VAL A 65 5.02 15.00 -5.74
CA VAL A 65 3.97 15.15 -6.76
C VAL A 65 3.24 16.46 -6.61
N ASP A 66 2.82 16.82 -5.39
CA ASP A 66 2.13 18.07 -5.11
C ASP A 66 2.91 19.28 -5.64
N VAL A 67 4.23 19.31 -5.43
CA VAL A 67 5.11 20.40 -5.90
C VAL A 67 5.07 20.51 -7.42
N PHE A 68 5.31 19.41 -8.13
CA PHE A 68 5.34 19.42 -9.60
C PHE A 68 3.97 19.70 -10.20
N LEU A 69 2.91 19.08 -9.69
CA LEU A 69 1.56 19.28 -10.23
C LEU A 69 1.12 20.74 -10.06
N LYS A 70 1.33 21.34 -8.88
CA LYS A 70 1.00 22.76 -8.66
C LYS A 70 1.81 23.72 -9.54
N LYS A 71 3.07 23.38 -9.84
CA LYS A 71 3.95 24.25 -10.61
C LYS A 71 3.60 24.25 -12.10
N TYR A 72 3.29 23.08 -12.66
CA TYR A 72 3.23 22.89 -14.11
C TYR A 72 1.81 22.69 -14.65
N PHE A 73 0.81 22.48 -13.79
CA PHE A 73 -0.56 22.17 -14.20
C PHE A 73 -1.60 23.05 -13.51
N LYS A 74 -2.82 23.07 -14.07
CA LYS A 74 -3.97 23.81 -13.57
C LYS A 74 -5.14 22.86 -13.30
N LYS A 75 -6.08 23.31 -12.45
CA LYS A 75 -7.35 22.61 -12.23
C LYS A 75 -8.04 22.30 -13.56
N GLY A 76 -8.62 21.11 -13.66
CA GLY A 76 -9.27 20.60 -14.87
C GLY A 76 -8.32 19.98 -15.90
N ASN A 77 -7.00 20.18 -15.80
CA ASN A 77 -6.05 19.52 -16.70
C ASN A 77 -6.12 18.00 -16.57
N ILE A 78 -5.84 17.29 -17.67
CA ILE A 78 -5.77 15.83 -17.73
C ILE A 78 -4.31 15.38 -17.71
N ILE A 79 -3.93 14.68 -16.63
CA ILE A 79 -2.59 14.14 -16.43
C ILE A 79 -2.58 12.64 -16.77
N LEU A 80 -1.62 12.20 -17.57
CA LEU A 80 -1.37 10.80 -17.83
C LEU A 80 -0.18 10.28 -17.00
N ASP A 81 -0.38 9.15 -16.34
CA ASP A 81 0.69 8.37 -15.70
C ASP A 81 0.73 6.97 -16.34
N PRO A 82 1.65 6.70 -17.30
CA PRO A 82 1.72 5.41 -18.00
C PRO A 82 2.25 4.27 -17.13
N PHE A 83 2.78 4.55 -15.93
CA PHE A 83 3.29 3.56 -14.98
C PHE A 83 2.76 3.88 -13.58
N SER A 84 1.44 3.88 -13.44
CA SER A 84 0.79 4.51 -12.29
C SER A 84 1.03 3.80 -10.96
N GLY A 85 1.50 2.54 -10.95
CA GLY A 85 1.96 1.82 -9.77
C GLY A 85 0.87 1.75 -8.69
N SER A 86 1.12 2.32 -7.51
CA SER A 86 0.08 2.40 -6.47
C SER A 86 -0.88 3.61 -6.60
N GLY A 87 -0.76 4.41 -7.66
CA GLY A 87 -1.65 5.52 -8.01
C GLY A 87 -1.35 6.84 -7.32
N THR A 88 -0.09 7.12 -6.96
CA THR A 88 0.23 8.34 -6.22
C THR A 88 -0.05 9.60 -7.04
N THR A 89 0.28 9.63 -8.34
CA THR A 89 -0.10 10.72 -9.25
C THR A 89 -1.61 10.93 -9.29
N LEU A 90 -2.39 9.86 -9.42
CA LEU A 90 -3.84 9.93 -9.58
C LEU A 90 -4.54 10.53 -8.36
N VAL A 91 -4.10 10.11 -7.17
CA VAL A 91 -4.64 10.59 -5.91
C VAL A 91 -4.31 12.07 -5.72
N GLU A 92 -3.06 12.49 -5.96
CA GLU A 92 -2.64 13.89 -5.76
C GLU A 92 -3.25 14.81 -6.83
N ALA A 93 -3.35 14.36 -8.08
CA ALA A 93 -4.07 15.08 -9.14
C ALA A 93 -5.50 15.37 -8.72
N ASN A 94 -6.24 14.38 -8.19
CA ASN A 94 -7.60 14.59 -7.74
C ASN A 94 -7.69 15.55 -6.54
N VAL A 95 -6.79 15.48 -5.56
CA VAL A 95 -6.74 16.46 -4.45
C VAL A 95 -6.55 17.88 -4.98
N LEU A 96 -5.78 18.06 -6.05
CA LEU A 96 -5.53 19.35 -6.68
C LEU A 96 -6.61 19.78 -7.69
N GLY A 97 -7.65 18.97 -7.90
CA GLY A 97 -8.71 19.27 -8.86
C GLY A 97 -8.32 19.06 -10.33
N MET A 98 -7.37 18.15 -10.58
CA MET A 98 -6.91 17.74 -11.91
C MET A 98 -7.46 16.35 -12.22
N ASN A 99 -7.84 16.16 -13.48
CA ASN A 99 -8.25 14.86 -13.99
C ASN A 99 -7.01 14.00 -14.22
N SER A 100 -7.17 12.68 -14.14
CA SER A 100 -6.03 11.79 -14.35
C SER A 100 -6.40 10.46 -15.00
N ILE A 101 -5.43 9.93 -15.74
CA ILE A 101 -5.48 8.60 -16.35
C ILE A 101 -4.21 7.86 -15.94
N GLY A 102 -4.37 6.70 -15.32
CA GLY A 102 -3.28 5.81 -14.96
C GLY A 102 -3.32 4.53 -15.77
N ILE A 103 -2.16 4.10 -16.27
CA ILE A 103 -1.98 2.78 -16.86
C ILE A 103 -1.12 1.95 -15.90
N GLU A 104 -1.58 0.75 -15.59
CA GLU A 104 -0.88 -0.16 -14.69
C GLU A 104 -1.03 -1.60 -15.16
N LEU A 105 0.08 -2.34 -15.15
CA LEU A 105 0.11 -3.72 -15.60
C LEU A 105 -0.48 -4.67 -14.54
N SER A 106 -0.05 -4.50 -13.28
CA SER A 106 -0.39 -5.44 -12.20
C SER A 106 -1.87 -5.31 -11.79
N PRO A 107 -2.64 -6.41 -11.81
CA PRO A 107 -4.02 -6.40 -11.33
C PRO A 107 -4.13 -6.04 -9.84
N PHE A 108 -3.13 -6.42 -9.03
CA PHE A 108 -3.12 -6.10 -7.61
C PHE A 108 -2.87 -4.62 -7.36
N ASN A 109 -1.96 -3.99 -8.13
CA ASN A 109 -1.75 -2.55 -8.07
C ASN A 109 -2.97 -1.77 -8.53
N VAL A 110 -3.65 -2.22 -9.59
CA VAL A 110 -4.94 -1.66 -10.02
C VAL A 110 -5.96 -1.71 -8.89
N LEU A 111 -6.11 -2.85 -8.19
CA LEU A 111 -6.99 -2.96 -7.02
C LEU A 111 -6.64 -1.93 -5.93
N ILE A 112 -5.34 -1.73 -5.64
CA ILE A 112 -4.89 -0.69 -4.70
C ILE A 112 -5.34 0.70 -5.18
N GLN A 113 -5.14 1.02 -6.46
CA GLN A 113 -5.52 2.32 -7.03
C GLN A 113 -7.03 2.53 -6.96
N GLU A 114 -7.83 1.53 -7.33
CA GLU A 114 -9.29 1.59 -7.26
C GLU A 114 -9.75 1.81 -5.82
N VAL A 115 -9.18 1.09 -4.86
CA VAL A 115 -9.56 1.25 -3.46
C VAL A 115 -9.24 2.64 -2.92
N LYS A 116 -8.09 3.21 -3.32
CA LYS A 116 -7.69 4.57 -2.92
C LYS A 116 -8.58 5.66 -3.52
N THR A 117 -9.09 5.44 -4.74
CA THR A 117 -9.70 6.50 -5.56
C THR A 117 -11.22 6.42 -5.65
N ARG A 118 -11.83 5.26 -5.41
CA ARG A 118 -13.29 5.06 -5.39
C ARG A 118 -13.94 5.97 -4.34
N LYS A 119 -15.13 6.48 -4.65
CA LYS A 119 -15.98 7.23 -3.71
C LYS A 119 -16.86 6.23 -2.94
N TYR A 120 -16.89 6.35 -1.62
CA TYR A 120 -17.54 5.37 -0.75
C TYR A 120 -18.70 5.97 0.02
N ASN A 121 -19.70 5.15 0.31
CA ASN A 121 -20.57 5.38 1.45
C ASN A 121 -19.79 5.02 2.73
N ILE A 122 -19.17 6.03 3.36
CA ILE A 122 -18.25 5.81 4.49
C ILE A 122 -18.90 5.06 5.66
N PRO A 123 -20.14 5.39 6.12
CA PRO A 123 -20.84 4.60 7.12
C PRO A 123 -21.00 3.12 6.76
N GLU A 124 -21.35 2.80 5.50
CA GLU A 124 -21.52 1.43 5.02
C GLU A 124 -20.19 0.65 5.12
N VAL A 125 -19.10 1.21 4.56
CA VAL A 125 -17.76 0.59 4.62
C VAL A 125 -17.31 0.36 6.06
N GLU A 126 -17.56 1.34 6.95
CA GLU A 126 -17.18 1.22 8.35
C GLU A 126 -17.94 0.12 9.09
N ILE A 127 -19.24 -0.06 8.81
CA ILE A 127 -20.05 -1.15 9.37
C ILE A 127 -19.52 -2.50 8.90
N GLU A 128 -19.27 -2.66 7.60
CA GLU A 128 -18.76 -3.91 7.03
C GLU A 128 -17.39 -4.31 7.62
N ILE A 129 -16.46 -3.34 7.72
CA ILE A 129 -15.15 -3.59 8.31
C ILE A 129 -15.27 -4.01 9.78
N LYS A 130 -16.13 -3.34 10.56
CA LYS A 130 -16.32 -3.67 11.98
C LYS A 130 -16.96 -5.04 12.17
N ASP A 131 -17.91 -5.40 11.32
CA ASP A 131 -18.54 -6.71 11.35
C ASP A 131 -17.54 -7.84 11.00
N ALA A 132 -16.77 -7.67 9.93
CA ALA A 132 -15.72 -8.62 9.55
C ALA A 132 -14.70 -8.82 10.68
N LEU A 133 -14.30 -7.73 11.36
CA LEU A 133 -13.45 -7.80 12.55
C LEU A 133 -14.11 -8.53 13.73
N LYS A 134 -15.40 -8.31 13.97
CA LYS A 134 -16.14 -8.98 15.04
C LYS A 134 -16.18 -10.49 14.80
N ARG A 135 -16.48 -10.91 13.57
CA ARG A 135 -16.48 -12.32 13.14
C ARG A 135 -15.09 -12.94 13.31
N LEU A 136 -14.03 -12.26 12.88
CA LEU A 136 -12.65 -12.74 13.04
C LEU A 136 -12.24 -12.88 14.51
N ARG A 137 -12.62 -11.94 15.37
CA ARG A 137 -12.34 -12.05 16.81
C ARG A 137 -13.00 -13.28 17.43
N SER A 138 -14.26 -13.54 17.08
CA SER A 138 -14.98 -14.74 17.52
C SER A 138 -14.27 -16.02 17.05
N PHE A 139 -13.92 -16.09 15.76
CA PHE A 139 -13.17 -17.21 15.20
C PHE A 139 -11.82 -17.42 15.90
N SER A 140 -11.01 -16.37 16.05
CA SER A 140 -9.71 -16.43 16.71
C SER A 140 -9.81 -16.85 18.18
N TYR A 141 -10.85 -16.42 18.89
CA TYR A 141 -11.09 -16.83 20.28
C TYR A 141 -11.39 -18.33 20.38
N ASN A 142 -12.25 -18.85 19.50
CA ASN A 142 -12.59 -20.27 19.46
C ASN A 142 -11.37 -21.14 19.10
N LEU A 143 -10.53 -20.67 18.17
CA LEU A 143 -9.30 -21.36 17.76
C LEU A 143 -8.30 -21.53 18.92
N GLN A 144 -8.27 -20.60 19.87
CA GLN A 144 -7.37 -20.65 21.03
C GLN A 144 -7.94 -21.50 22.19
N ASN A 145 -9.24 -21.36 22.48
CA ASN A 145 -9.81 -21.87 23.74
C ASN A 145 -10.39 -23.30 23.65
N LYS A 146 -10.70 -23.83 22.46
CA LYS A 146 -11.29 -25.17 22.33
C LYS A 146 -10.33 -26.35 22.55
N LYS A 147 -9.03 -26.13 22.82
CA LYS A 147 -8.16 -27.18 23.38
C LYS A 147 -8.62 -27.68 24.77
N GLN A 148 -9.57 -27.00 25.44
CA GLN A 148 -10.08 -27.35 26.77
C GLN A 148 -11.51 -27.95 26.80
N LEU A 149 -12.26 -27.95 25.69
CA LEU A 149 -13.65 -28.43 25.68
C LEU A 149 -13.72 -29.83 25.07
N LEU A 150 -13.76 -30.84 25.93
CA LEU A 150 -13.90 -32.27 25.62
C LEU A 150 -15.16 -32.64 24.77
N PHE A 151 -16.07 -31.70 24.51
CA PHE A 151 -17.34 -31.92 23.80
C PHE A 151 -17.76 -30.76 22.86
N GLY A 152 -16.83 -29.92 22.40
CA GLY A 152 -17.17 -28.79 21.52
C GLY A 152 -17.22 -29.17 20.04
N GLU A 153 -18.19 -28.62 19.28
CA GLU A 153 -18.22 -28.69 17.80
C GLU A 153 -16.85 -28.34 17.21
N GLU A 154 -16.40 -29.07 16.17
CA GLU A 154 -15.11 -28.79 15.52
C GLU A 154 -15.09 -27.35 14.99
N VAL A 155 -14.01 -26.61 15.30
CA VAL A 155 -13.80 -25.29 14.68
C VAL A 155 -13.55 -25.53 13.21
N GLU A 156 -14.32 -24.86 12.35
CA GLU A 156 -14.10 -24.87 10.90
C GLU A 156 -12.63 -24.56 10.61
N LYS A 157 -11.96 -25.51 9.94
CA LYS A 157 -10.58 -25.36 9.49
C LYS A 157 -10.57 -25.00 8.03
N PHE A 158 -9.72 -24.06 7.68
CA PHE A 158 -9.54 -23.61 6.32
C PHE A 158 -8.23 -24.18 5.76
N GLU A 159 -8.31 -24.77 4.58
CA GLU A 159 -7.14 -25.30 3.88
C GLU A 159 -6.77 -24.38 2.70
N THR A 160 -5.52 -24.51 2.24
CA THR A 160 -5.02 -23.82 1.04
C THR A 160 -4.04 -24.73 0.32
N ASP A 161 -4.01 -24.65 -1.00
CA ASP A 161 -3.04 -25.38 -1.82
C ASP A 161 -1.72 -24.59 -2.01
N SER A 162 -1.67 -23.33 -1.58
CA SER A 162 -0.46 -22.51 -1.69
C SER A 162 0.61 -22.91 -0.67
N ASP A 163 1.68 -23.55 -1.15
CA ASP A 163 2.86 -23.87 -0.34
C ASP A 163 3.54 -22.60 0.20
N TYR A 164 3.50 -21.49 -0.55
CA TYR A 164 3.97 -20.19 -0.09
C TYR A 164 3.22 -19.76 1.18
N LEU A 165 1.89 -19.83 1.20
CA LEU A 165 1.13 -19.45 2.39
C LEU A 165 1.38 -20.39 3.58
N LYS A 166 1.63 -21.68 3.35
CA LYS A 166 1.98 -22.64 4.41
C LYS A 166 3.36 -22.37 5.01
N GLU A 167 4.33 -22.01 4.17
CA GLU A 167 5.71 -21.75 4.59
C GLU A 167 5.81 -20.45 5.39
N TRP A 168 5.18 -19.38 4.90
CA TRP A 168 5.40 -18.00 5.34
C TRP A 168 4.55 -17.57 6.53
N PHE A 169 3.62 -18.39 7.00
CA PHE A 169 2.73 -18.06 8.12
C PHE A 169 2.73 -19.16 9.19
N SER A 170 2.52 -18.74 10.44
CA SER A 170 2.20 -19.68 11.52
C SER A 170 0.81 -20.28 11.29
N VAL A 171 0.59 -21.49 11.82
CA VAL A 171 -0.69 -22.22 11.64
C VAL A 171 -1.88 -21.35 12.05
N ARG A 172 -1.79 -20.68 13.20
CA ARG A 172 -2.85 -19.80 13.69
C ARG A 172 -3.06 -18.58 12.78
N ALA A 173 -2.00 -17.88 12.40
CA ALA A 173 -2.12 -16.72 11.52
C ALA A 173 -2.72 -17.11 10.16
N LEU A 174 -2.34 -18.27 9.61
CA LEU A 174 -2.89 -18.78 8.36
C LEU A 174 -4.39 -19.06 8.47
N GLN A 175 -4.84 -19.71 9.55
CA GLN A 175 -6.28 -19.92 9.79
C GLN A 175 -7.05 -18.60 9.88
N GLU A 176 -6.53 -17.61 10.61
CA GLU A 176 -7.14 -16.28 10.70
C GLU A 176 -7.22 -15.56 9.34
N ILE A 177 -6.17 -15.70 8.51
CA ILE A 177 -6.12 -15.13 7.16
C ILE A 177 -7.14 -15.79 6.24
N LEU A 178 -7.19 -17.13 6.22
CA LEU A 178 -8.10 -17.88 5.37
C LEU A 178 -9.57 -17.71 5.78
N PHE A 179 -9.85 -17.68 7.09
CA PHE A 179 -11.16 -17.30 7.59
C PHE A 179 -11.56 -15.92 7.07
N CYS A 180 -10.69 -14.91 7.24
CA CYS A 180 -10.96 -13.56 6.72
C CYS A 180 -11.20 -13.56 5.21
N ARG A 181 -10.40 -14.30 4.43
CA ARG A 181 -10.61 -14.46 2.98
C ARG A 181 -12.00 -15.04 2.68
N SER A 182 -12.42 -16.06 3.41
CA SER A 182 -13.68 -16.77 3.16
C SER A 182 -14.93 -15.90 3.33
N ILE A 183 -14.89 -14.93 4.26
CA ILE A 183 -16.03 -14.06 4.58
C ILE A 183 -16.10 -12.81 3.72
N ILE A 184 -15.06 -12.48 2.93
CA ILE A 184 -15.04 -11.27 2.09
C ILE A 184 -16.23 -11.21 1.14
N LYS A 185 -16.65 -12.36 0.59
CA LYS A 185 -17.76 -12.48 -0.35
C LYS A 185 -19.11 -12.04 0.22
N ASP A 186 -19.24 -11.97 1.54
CA ASP A 186 -20.48 -11.60 2.24
C ASP A 186 -20.71 -10.08 2.24
N TYR A 187 -19.73 -9.28 1.81
CA TYR A 187 -19.76 -7.82 1.89
C TYR A 187 -19.82 -7.18 0.50
N LYS A 188 -20.30 -5.93 0.45
CA LYS A 188 -20.33 -5.14 -0.79
C LYS A 188 -18.96 -4.54 -1.09
N ASN A 189 -18.26 -4.01 -0.10
CA ASN A 189 -16.95 -3.38 -0.28
C ASN A 189 -15.80 -4.39 -0.18
N GLN A 190 -15.89 -5.49 -0.94
CA GLN A 190 -14.94 -6.61 -0.93
C GLN A 190 -13.50 -6.15 -1.17
N ASP A 191 -13.30 -5.24 -2.11
CA ASP A 191 -12.00 -4.71 -2.49
C ASP A 191 -11.28 -4.03 -1.31
N VAL A 192 -12.03 -3.29 -0.49
CA VAL A 192 -11.49 -2.66 0.72
C VAL A 192 -11.01 -3.72 1.71
N LEU A 193 -11.81 -4.78 1.92
CA LEU A 193 -11.44 -5.89 2.79
C LEU A 193 -10.25 -6.68 2.26
N LYS A 194 -10.14 -6.89 0.93
CA LYS A 194 -8.96 -7.49 0.28
C LYS A 194 -7.70 -6.67 0.54
N ILE A 195 -7.76 -5.34 0.44
CA ILE A 195 -6.61 -4.47 0.71
C ILE A 195 -6.21 -4.48 2.19
N ILE A 196 -7.19 -4.45 3.11
CA ILE A 196 -6.93 -4.58 4.55
C ILE A 196 -6.25 -5.92 4.83
N LEU A 197 -6.81 -7.02 4.31
CA LEU A 197 -6.28 -8.36 4.51
C LEU A 197 -4.87 -8.48 3.91
N SER A 198 -4.66 -8.03 2.67
CA SER A 198 -3.36 -8.03 2.01
C SER A 198 -2.30 -7.27 2.82
N ARG A 199 -2.58 -6.04 3.26
CA ARG A 199 -1.64 -5.28 4.11
C ARG A 199 -1.36 -5.98 5.45
N SER A 200 -2.36 -6.70 5.98
CA SER A 200 -2.22 -7.47 7.22
C SER A 200 -1.33 -8.69 7.04
N VAL A 201 -1.59 -9.47 5.99
CA VAL A 201 -0.83 -10.65 5.56
C VAL A 201 0.63 -10.27 5.35
N ARG A 202 0.91 -9.14 4.68
CA ARG A 202 2.27 -8.61 4.52
C ARG A 202 3.05 -8.55 5.84
N SER A 203 2.39 -8.05 6.89
CA SER A 203 2.98 -7.83 8.22
C SER A 203 2.91 -9.05 9.14
N ALA A 204 2.02 -10.00 8.85
CA ALA A 204 1.86 -11.24 9.61
C ALA A 204 2.83 -12.35 9.16
N ARG A 205 3.57 -12.15 8.07
CA ARG A 205 4.60 -13.08 7.58
C ARG A 205 5.65 -13.37 8.66
N LEU A 206 6.13 -14.60 8.67
CA LEU A 206 7.26 -15.08 9.46
C LEU A 206 8.56 -14.51 8.93
N ILE A 207 8.79 -13.20 9.10
CA ILE A 207 9.98 -12.50 8.60
C ILE A 207 10.46 -11.46 9.62
N PRO A 208 11.76 -11.14 9.67
CA PRO A 208 12.22 -10.05 10.51
C PRO A 208 11.51 -8.72 10.16
N HIS A 209 11.11 -7.97 11.19
CA HIS A 209 10.35 -6.71 11.00
C HIS A 209 11.04 -5.69 10.08
N TYR A 210 12.36 -5.75 9.94
CA TYR A 210 13.14 -4.87 9.07
C TYR A 210 13.15 -5.30 7.60
N ASP A 211 12.80 -6.55 7.28
CA ASP A 211 12.97 -7.14 5.95
C ASP A 211 11.63 -7.34 5.19
N LEU A 212 10.55 -6.75 5.69
CA LEU A 212 9.20 -6.82 5.09
C LEU A 212 9.12 -6.35 3.63
N ALA A 213 10.12 -5.62 3.14
CA ALA A 213 10.17 -5.10 1.77
C ALA A 213 10.89 -6.03 0.79
N ARG A 214 11.79 -6.90 1.27
CA ARG A 214 12.62 -7.78 0.43
C ARG A 214 12.71 -9.17 1.05
N PRO A 215 11.60 -9.91 1.10
CA PRO A 215 11.53 -11.19 1.78
C PRO A 215 12.49 -12.21 1.15
N ARG A 216 13.34 -12.84 1.96
CA ARG A 216 14.29 -13.89 1.51
C ARG A 216 13.93 -15.29 2.00
N LYS A 217 13.58 -15.42 3.28
CA LYS A 217 13.20 -16.70 3.90
C LYS A 217 12.28 -16.50 5.10
N ALA A 218 11.47 -17.51 5.38
CA ALA A 218 10.69 -17.56 6.60
C ALA A 218 11.61 -17.74 7.83
N VAL A 219 11.24 -17.13 8.95
CA VAL A 219 11.95 -17.18 10.25
C VAL A 219 10.99 -17.68 11.32
N ARG A 220 11.29 -18.87 11.87
CA ARG A 220 10.48 -19.56 12.88
C ARG A 220 11.09 -19.56 14.28
N GLU A 221 12.26 -18.94 14.43
CA GLU A 221 12.97 -18.81 15.69
C GLU A 221 13.10 -17.34 16.10
N THR A 222 13.47 -17.11 17.36
CA THR A 222 13.74 -15.78 17.88
C THR A 222 14.91 -15.14 17.13
N TYR A 223 14.77 -13.86 16.78
CA TYR A 223 15.78 -13.13 16.01
C TYR A 223 16.05 -11.75 16.60
N TRP A 224 17.27 -11.25 16.40
CA TRP A 224 17.60 -9.87 16.77
C TRP A 224 16.94 -8.88 15.81
N CYS A 225 16.09 -7.99 16.33
CA CYS A 225 15.37 -7.00 15.53
C CYS A 225 16.05 -5.62 15.60
N ILE A 226 16.63 -5.17 14.49
CA ILE A 226 17.29 -3.86 14.40
C ILE A 226 16.30 -2.71 14.66
N LYS A 227 15.04 -2.84 14.20
CA LYS A 227 14.00 -1.82 14.39
C LYS A 227 13.60 -1.62 15.86
N HIS A 228 13.61 -2.69 16.66
CA HIS A 228 13.21 -2.64 18.07
C HIS A 228 14.41 -2.68 19.02
N LYS A 229 15.63 -2.90 18.50
CA LYS A 229 16.87 -3.08 19.27
C LYS A 229 16.74 -4.12 20.39
N ARG A 230 16.06 -5.23 20.10
CA ARG A 230 15.82 -6.36 21.02
C ARG A 230 15.57 -7.66 20.26
N TYR A 231 15.64 -8.79 20.96
CA TYR A 231 15.15 -10.07 20.45
C TYR A 231 13.62 -10.02 20.28
N CYS A 232 13.15 -10.46 19.12
CA CYS A 232 11.73 -10.56 18.78
C CYS A 232 11.39 -12.00 18.40
N GLU A 233 10.18 -12.42 18.76
CA GLU A 233 9.64 -13.72 18.37
C GLU A 233 8.89 -13.62 17.03
N PRO A 234 8.82 -14.73 16.27
CA PRO A 234 7.98 -14.81 15.08
C PRO A 234 6.50 -14.55 15.38
N ILE A 235 5.80 -14.01 14.39
CA ILE A 235 4.38 -13.67 14.51
C ILE A 235 3.51 -14.94 14.53
N ASN A 236 2.67 -15.07 15.55
CA ASN A 236 1.72 -16.18 15.69
C ASN A 236 0.27 -15.84 15.28
N GLU A 237 -0.06 -14.58 15.00
CA GLU A 237 -1.43 -14.16 14.71
C GLU A 237 -1.51 -13.06 13.65
N ALA A 238 -2.56 -13.10 12.85
CA ALA A 238 -2.91 -12.07 11.87
C ALA A 238 -3.93 -11.06 12.44
N LEU A 239 -4.80 -11.47 13.38
CA LEU A 239 -5.89 -10.66 13.96
C LEU A 239 -5.40 -9.29 14.44
N LYS A 240 -4.24 -9.22 15.11
CA LYS A 240 -3.65 -7.95 15.56
C LYS A 240 -3.41 -6.97 14.42
N PHE A 241 -2.92 -7.44 13.28
CA PHE A 241 -2.66 -6.63 12.10
C PHE A 241 -3.95 -6.27 11.38
N ILE A 242 -4.86 -7.24 11.21
CA ILE A 242 -6.17 -7.03 10.59
C ILE A 242 -6.96 -5.97 11.36
N ASN A 243 -7.01 -6.06 12.70
CA ASN A 243 -7.61 -5.04 13.56
C ASN A 243 -6.96 -3.67 13.36
N ARG A 244 -5.63 -3.58 13.45
CA ARG A 244 -4.92 -2.31 13.29
C ARG A 244 -5.21 -1.65 11.93
N TYR A 245 -5.09 -2.41 10.85
CA TYR A 245 -5.21 -1.86 9.51
C TYR A 245 -6.66 -1.62 9.08
N SER A 246 -7.62 -2.30 9.69
CA SER A 246 -9.05 -1.97 9.56
C SER A 246 -9.35 -0.57 10.08
N TRP A 247 -8.93 -0.25 11.32
CA TRP A 247 -9.14 1.09 11.90
C TRP A 247 -8.36 2.18 11.18
N ASP A 248 -7.11 1.92 10.77
CA ASP A 248 -6.33 2.85 9.96
C ASP A 248 -7.03 3.10 8.62
N THR A 249 -7.55 2.07 7.95
CA THR A 249 -8.26 2.19 6.66
C THR A 249 -9.51 3.06 6.79
N ILE A 250 -10.37 2.82 7.80
CA ILE A 250 -11.54 3.66 8.07
C ILE A 250 -11.13 5.13 8.21
N LYS A 251 -10.08 5.39 9.01
CA LYS A 251 -9.56 6.75 9.23
C LYS A 251 -9.07 7.37 7.91
N ARG A 252 -8.29 6.64 7.11
CA ARG A 252 -7.71 7.16 5.85
C ARG A 252 -8.76 7.43 4.78
N LEU A 253 -9.78 6.58 4.67
CA LEU A 253 -10.90 6.79 3.76
C LEU A 253 -11.66 8.08 4.15
N LYS A 254 -11.95 8.28 5.44
CA LYS A 254 -12.56 9.52 5.96
C LYS A 254 -11.71 10.77 5.70
N GLU A 255 -10.39 10.66 5.86
CA GLU A 255 -9.48 11.78 5.58
C GLU A 255 -9.49 12.16 4.11
N PHE A 256 -9.43 11.17 3.20
CA PHE A 256 -9.43 11.42 1.76
C PHE A 256 -10.77 11.92 1.25
N ASP A 257 -11.89 11.38 1.75
CA ASP A 257 -13.24 11.80 1.36
C ASP A 257 -13.49 13.30 1.61
N LYS A 258 -12.83 13.89 2.60
CA LYS A 258 -12.93 15.34 2.91
C LYS A 258 -12.15 16.24 1.95
N ILE A 259 -11.09 15.72 1.33
CA ILE A 259 -10.13 16.53 0.55
C ILE A 259 -10.18 16.23 -0.96
N ARG A 260 -10.77 15.10 -1.35
CA ARG A 260 -10.94 14.73 -2.75
C ARG A 260 -11.83 15.73 -3.47
N THR A 261 -11.62 15.85 -4.78
CA THR A 261 -12.51 16.64 -5.65
C THR A 261 -13.33 15.73 -6.56
N ASP A 262 -14.20 16.32 -7.38
CA ASP A 262 -14.96 15.61 -8.41
C ASP A 262 -14.17 15.40 -9.72
N ALA A 263 -12.88 15.77 -9.76
CA ALA A 263 -12.03 15.49 -10.91
C ALA A 263 -11.95 13.98 -11.18
N PHE A 264 -12.10 13.56 -12.44
CA PHE A 264 -12.19 12.14 -12.75
C PHE A 264 -10.82 11.47 -12.63
N ILE A 265 -10.86 10.20 -12.24
CA ILE A 265 -9.70 9.31 -12.24
C ILE A 265 -10.08 8.09 -13.08
N LYS A 266 -9.32 7.83 -14.14
CA LYS A 266 -9.45 6.63 -14.96
C LYS A 266 -8.25 5.73 -14.73
N ILE A 267 -8.49 4.47 -14.38
CA ILE A 267 -7.46 3.46 -14.27
C ILE A 267 -7.66 2.48 -15.43
N ILE A 268 -6.58 2.15 -16.13
CA ILE A 268 -6.57 1.19 -17.23
C ILE A 268 -5.56 0.11 -16.86
N GLN A 269 -6.04 -1.11 -16.67
CA GLN A 269 -5.15 -2.25 -16.52
C GLN A 269 -4.60 -2.62 -17.90
N GLY A 270 -3.28 -2.64 -18.06
CA GLY A 270 -2.64 -3.08 -19.29
C GLY A 270 -1.21 -2.61 -19.45
N ASP A 271 -0.57 -3.11 -20.50
CA ASP A 271 0.76 -2.69 -20.91
C ASP A 271 0.69 -1.35 -21.64
N ALA A 272 1.40 -0.35 -21.11
CA ALA A 272 1.42 1.02 -21.63
C ALA A 272 1.89 1.14 -23.09
N ARG A 273 2.60 0.13 -23.63
CA ARG A 273 3.00 0.07 -25.04
C ARG A 273 1.82 -0.19 -25.98
N PHE A 274 0.78 -0.86 -25.49
CA PHE A 274 -0.34 -1.35 -26.31
C PHE A 274 -1.69 -0.70 -25.97
N VAL A 275 -1.81 -0.07 -24.80
CA VAL A 275 -3.03 0.66 -24.41
C VAL A 275 -3.28 1.83 -25.37
N LYS A 276 -4.46 1.82 -26.01
CA LYS A 276 -4.94 2.91 -26.87
C LYS A 276 -5.86 3.84 -26.11
N LEU A 277 -5.49 5.12 -26.05
CA LEU A 277 -6.35 6.17 -25.54
C LEU A 277 -7.29 6.69 -26.65
N PRO A 278 -8.47 7.25 -26.31
CA PRO A 278 -9.37 7.82 -27.31
C PRO A 278 -8.68 8.90 -28.15
N GLU A 279 -8.85 8.87 -29.48
CA GLU A 279 -8.14 9.78 -30.40
C GLU A 279 -8.43 11.26 -30.16
N ASN A 280 -9.64 11.57 -29.68
CA ASN A 280 -10.08 12.93 -29.37
C ASN A 280 -9.72 13.39 -27.95
N LEU A 281 -9.04 12.54 -27.16
CA LEU A 281 -8.64 12.88 -25.80
C LEU A 281 -7.35 13.70 -25.81
N ARG A 282 -7.44 14.96 -25.36
CA ARG A 282 -6.26 15.81 -25.15
C ARG A 282 -5.68 15.57 -23.75
N ILE A 283 -4.42 15.13 -23.69
CA ILE A 283 -3.63 15.06 -22.46
C ILE A 283 -2.85 16.37 -22.30
N ASP A 284 -2.95 17.02 -21.14
CA ASP A 284 -2.24 18.28 -20.86
C ASP A 284 -0.80 18.04 -20.40
N GLY A 285 -0.51 16.87 -19.85
CA GLY A 285 0.86 16.40 -19.68
C GLY A 285 0.98 15.03 -19.04
N ILE A 286 2.22 14.55 -19.01
CA ILE A 286 2.59 13.26 -18.47
C ILE A 286 3.40 13.49 -17.18
N PHE A 287 3.01 12.82 -16.11
CA PHE A 287 3.76 12.82 -14.86
C PHE A 287 3.82 11.40 -14.31
N THR A 288 5.02 10.86 -14.18
CA THR A 288 5.22 9.44 -13.84
C THR A 288 6.56 9.20 -13.17
N SER A 289 6.65 8.09 -12.44
CA SER A 289 7.91 7.51 -11.99
C SER A 289 8.06 6.18 -12.71
N PRO A 290 8.98 6.05 -13.67
CA PRO A 290 9.16 4.79 -14.39
C PRO A 290 9.60 3.66 -13.44
N PRO A 291 9.37 2.39 -13.83
CA PRO A 291 9.79 1.23 -13.03
C PRO A 291 11.31 1.19 -12.84
N TYR A 292 11.76 0.68 -11.70
CA TYR A 292 13.17 0.52 -11.39
C TYR A 292 13.70 -0.82 -11.90
N VAL A 293 13.89 -0.90 -13.22
CA VAL A 293 14.36 -2.09 -13.96
C VAL A 293 15.57 -2.72 -13.30
N GLY A 294 15.48 -4.03 -13.01
CA GLY A 294 16.55 -4.82 -12.39
C GLY A 294 16.84 -4.53 -10.91
N LEU A 295 16.16 -3.59 -10.28
CA LEU A 295 16.35 -3.24 -8.85
C LEU A 295 15.18 -3.66 -7.96
N ILE A 296 13.97 -3.71 -8.52
CA ILE A 296 12.74 -4.07 -7.80
C ILE A 296 12.00 -5.12 -8.61
N ASP A 297 11.75 -6.26 -7.97
CA ASP A 297 10.78 -7.24 -8.42
C ASP A 297 9.43 -6.90 -7.78
N TYR A 298 8.55 -6.30 -8.58
CA TYR A 298 7.26 -5.79 -8.10
C TYR A 298 6.28 -6.93 -7.79
N HIS A 299 6.30 -8.01 -8.56
CA HIS A 299 5.53 -9.21 -8.25
C HIS A 299 5.98 -9.87 -6.94
N GLU A 300 7.27 -10.17 -6.76
CA GLU A 300 7.76 -10.82 -5.53
C GLU A 300 7.54 -9.94 -4.30
N GLN A 301 7.48 -8.61 -4.47
CA GLN A 301 7.10 -7.70 -3.40
C GLN A 301 5.71 -8.05 -2.83
N HIS A 302 4.75 -8.39 -3.69
CA HIS A 302 3.35 -8.64 -3.34
C HIS A 302 2.92 -10.08 -3.53
N ARG A 303 3.84 -11.04 -3.73
CA ARG A 303 3.53 -12.46 -3.95
C ARG A 303 2.49 -13.02 -2.99
N TYR A 304 2.56 -12.66 -1.71
CA TYR A 304 1.56 -13.06 -0.70
C TYR A 304 0.12 -12.68 -1.05
N ALA A 305 -0.10 -11.56 -1.75
CA ALA A 305 -1.42 -11.11 -2.18
C ALA A 305 -1.88 -11.89 -3.42
N TYR A 306 -0.96 -12.19 -4.34
CA TYR A 306 -1.24 -13.00 -5.53
C TYR A 306 -1.61 -14.43 -5.14
N GLU A 307 -0.84 -15.05 -4.25
CA GLU A 307 -1.10 -16.40 -3.71
C GLU A 307 -2.39 -16.44 -2.86
N LEU A 308 -2.77 -15.33 -2.23
CA LEU A 308 -3.96 -15.27 -1.38
C LEU A 308 -5.27 -15.05 -2.16
N PHE A 309 -5.21 -14.31 -3.26
CA PHE A 309 -6.40 -13.91 -4.03
C PHE A 309 -6.40 -14.42 -5.46
N ASP A 310 -5.45 -15.29 -5.80
CA ASP A 310 -5.34 -15.95 -7.10
C ASP A 310 -5.23 -14.94 -8.27
N PHE A 311 -4.47 -13.85 -8.07
CA PHE A 311 -4.24 -12.87 -9.12
C PHE A 311 -3.36 -13.46 -10.24
N PRO A 312 -3.66 -13.18 -11.52
CA PRO A 312 -2.82 -13.64 -12.62
C PRO A 312 -1.46 -12.92 -12.58
N ARG A 313 -0.39 -13.70 -12.79
CA ARG A 313 0.98 -13.18 -12.94
C ARG A 313 1.23 -12.76 -14.38
N GLN A 314 2.01 -11.70 -14.55
CA GLN A 314 2.45 -11.19 -15.86
C GLN A 314 3.97 -11.02 -15.87
N ASP A 315 4.68 -12.04 -15.37
CA ASP A 315 6.13 -11.96 -15.10
C ASP A 315 6.95 -11.57 -16.34
N GLU A 316 6.56 -12.03 -17.54
CA GLU A 316 7.24 -11.72 -18.80
C GLU A 316 7.03 -10.28 -19.29
N LEU A 317 6.03 -9.58 -18.75
CA LEU A 317 5.69 -8.20 -19.10
C LEU A 317 6.18 -7.20 -18.05
N GLU A 318 6.56 -7.66 -16.85
CA GLU A 318 7.18 -6.83 -15.82
C GLU A 318 8.66 -6.57 -16.17
N ILE A 319 9.09 -5.31 -16.03
CA ILE A 319 10.42 -4.82 -16.43
C ILE A 319 11.30 -4.57 -15.21
#